data_AF-A0A1V6GMH2-F1
#
_entry.id   AF-A0A1V6GMH2-F1
#
_cell.length_a   1.000
_cell.length_b   1.000
_cell.length_c   1.000
_cell.angle_alpha   90.00
_cell.angle_beta   90.00
_cell.angle_gamma   90.00
#
_symmetry.space_group_name_H-M   'P 1'
#
loop_
_entity.id
_entity.type
_entity.pdbx_description
1 polymer ?
#
loop_
_entity_poly.entity_id
_entity_poly.type
_entity_poly.pdbx_seq_one_letter_code
_entity_poly.pdbx_strand_id
1 'polypeptide(L)'
;MRTADCIPVLMWADDSPVIAAVHAGWRGLALKIIPRAVEFMRGCGARQIHVSTGPSIGPCCYAVGREVIDALRTVPDRSAEGSLFVDLQRVARDQSLGAGIEPDRIHQVQACTCCNGGSFYSFRREGESTGRNISVIGGRSCSLPGLQAR
;
A
#
# COMPACT_ATOMS: atom_id res chain seq x y z
N MET A 1 -1.01 -10.30 4.66
CA MET A 1 -1.01 -10.00 3.20
C MET A 1 0.35 -10.33 2.61
N ARG A 2 0.40 -10.78 1.34
CA ARG A 2 1.65 -11.04 0.62
C ARG A 2 1.86 -10.05 -0.53
N THR A 3 3.09 -9.56 -0.68
CA THR A 3 3.49 -8.70 -1.81
C THR A 3 4.92 -9.03 -2.27
N ALA A 4 5.20 -8.73 -3.53
CA ALA A 4 6.54 -8.43 -4.02
C ALA A 4 6.32 -7.26 -4.99
N ASP A 5 6.87 -6.09 -4.65
CA ASP A 5 6.70 -4.80 -5.33
C ASP A 5 5.38 -4.04 -5.14
N CYS A 6 4.21 -4.69 -5.12
CA CYS A 6 2.96 -3.97 -4.84
C CYS A 6 2.96 -3.36 -3.42
N ILE A 7 2.21 -2.27 -3.23
CA ILE A 7 2.16 -1.55 -1.95
C ILE A 7 1.29 -2.31 -0.94
N PRO A 8 1.86 -2.78 0.18
CA PRO A 8 1.05 -3.19 1.31
C PRO A 8 0.58 -1.94 2.07
N VAL A 9 -0.72 -1.79 2.24
CA VAL A 9 -1.32 -0.70 3.01
C VAL A 9 -1.98 -1.29 4.25
N LEU A 10 -1.54 -0.89 5.43
CA LEU A 10 -2.11 -1.27 6.71
C LEU A 10 -2.83 -0.06 7.29
N MET A 11 -4.04 -0.26 7.79
CA MET A 11 -4.87 0.81 8.35
C MET A 11 -5.41 0.39 9.71
N TRP A 12 -5.52 1.34 10.62
CA TRP A 12 -6.16 1.14 11.92
C TRP A 12 -6.90 2.40 12.34
N ALA A 13 -7.74 2.29 13.36
CA ALA A 13 -8.46 3.41 13.94
C ALA A 13 -8.14 3.52 15.43
N ASP A 14 -7.95 4.73 15.94
CA ASP A 14 -7.74 4.96 17.38
C ASP A 14 -9.06 4.91 18.17
N ASP A 15 -10.18 5.14 17.51
CA ASP A 15 -11.51 5.27 18.11
C ASP A 15 -12.38 4.00 18.00
N SER A 16 -11.86 2.93 17.39
CA SER A 16 -12.59 1.66 17.22
C SER A 16 -11.61 0.50 17.02
N PRO A 17 -12.03 -0.78 17.20
CA PRO A 17 -11.15 -1.94 16.96
C PRO A 17 -10.94 -2.27 15.47
N VAL A 18 -11.37 -1.38 14.56
CA VAL A 18 -11.34 -1.63 13.12
C VAL A 18 -9.90 -1.52 12.60
N ILE A 19 -9.45 -2.57 11.94
CA ILE A 19 -8.17 -2.63 11.23
C ILE A 19 -8.39 -3.17 9.82
N ALA A 20 -7.50 -2.81 8.89
CA ALA A 20 -7.53 -3.32 7.52
C ALA A 20 -6.11 -3.56 6.98
N ALA A 21 -6.01 -4.54 6.08
CA ALA A 21 -4.83 -4.76 5.26
C ALA A 21 -5.26 -4.79 3.79
N VAL A 22 -4.63 -3.94 2.96
CA VAL A 22 -5.02 -3.70 1.56
C VAL A 22 -3.82 -3.87 0.63
N HIS A 23 -4.02 -4.59 -0.48
CA HIS A 23 -3.00 -4.86 -1.48
C HIS A 23 -3.18 -3.84 -2.59
N ALA A 24 -2.30 -2.85 -2.65
CA ALA A 24 -2.37 -1.76 -3.60
C ALA A 24 -1.30 -1.93 -4.69
N GLY A 25 -1.57 -2.80 -5.65
CA GLY A 25 -0.89 -2.76 -6.96
C GLY A 25 -1.48 -1.66 -7.84
N TRP A 26 -0.87 -1.38 -8.99
CA TRP A 26 -1.32 -0.31 -9.89
C TRP A 26 -2.78 -0.45 -10.31
N ARG A 27 -3.28 -1.67 -10.56
CA ARG A 27 -4.69 -1.92 -10.89
C ARG A 27 -5.63 -1.55 -9.72
N GLY A 28 -5.23 -1.89 -8.50
CA GLY A 28 -6.00 -1.52 -7.30
C GLY A 28 -6.02 -0.01 -7.08
N LEU A 29 -4.88 0.65 -7.29
CA LEU A 29 -4.79 2.11 -7.22
C LEU A 29 -5.60 2.80 -8.31
N ALA A 30 -5.59 2.29 -9.54
CA ALA A 30 -6.45 2.81 -10.62
C ALA A 30 -7.94 2.71 -10.24
N LEU A 31 -8.31 1.64 -9.54
CA LEU A 31 -9.64 1.42 -8.98
C LEU A 31 -9.85 2.09 -7.60
N LYS A 32 -9.00 3.02 -7.16
CA LYS A 32 -9.16 3.75 -5.89
C LYS A 32 -9.37 2.83 -4.68
N ILE A 33 -8.57 1.76 -4.56
CA ILE A 33 -8.71 0.79 -3.46
C ILE A 33 -8.49 1.42 -2.07
N ILE A 34 -7.62 2.42 -1.95
CA ILE A 34 -7.35 3.11 -0.67
C ILE A 34 -8.58 3.90 -0.20
N PRO A 35 -9.18 4.82 -1.00
CA PRO A 35 -10.40 5.51 -0.61
C PRO A 35 -11.55 4.56 -0.27
N ARG A 36 -11.73 3.49 -1.06
CA ARG A 36 -12.77 2.48 -0.80
C ARG A 36 -12.56 1.75 0.53
N ALA A 37 -11.32 1.43 0.88
CA ALA A 37 -11.01 0.83 2.18
C ALA A 37 -11.29 1.80 3.34
N VAL A 38 -10.94 3.07 3.18
CA VAL A 38 -11.25 4.12 4.17
C VAL A 38 -12.76 4.28 4.35
N GLU A 39 -13.53 4.33 3.26
CA GLU A 39 -15.00 4.38 3.31
C GLU A 39 -15.59 3.16 4.00
N PHE A 40 -15.07 1.96 3.71
CA PHE A 40 -15.51 0.73 4.37
C PHE A 40 -15.24 0.77 5.87
N MET A 41 -14.04 1.19 6.29
CA MET A 41 -13.69 1.35 7.71
C MET A 41 -14.60 2.37 8.40
N ARG A 42 -14.92 3.50 7.75
CA ARG A 42 -15.89 4.48 8.26
C ARG A 42 -17.28 3.89 8.43
N GLY A 43 -17.72 3.05 7.48
CA GLY A 43 -18.96 2.28 7.60
C GLY A 43 -18.98 1.34 8.80
N CYS A 44 -17.82 0.87 9.24
CA CYS A 44 -17.64 0.08 10.47
C CYS A 44 -17.45 0.94 11.75
N GLY A 45 -17.57 2.26 11.66
CA GLY A 45 -17.48 3.18 12.80
C GLY A 45 -16.10 3.78 13.06
N ALA A 46 -15.10 3.52 12.23
CA ALA A 46 -13.77 4.14 12.36
C ALA A 46 -13.77 5.60 11.87
N ARG A 47 -13.41 6.56 12.73
CA ARG A 47 -13.27 7.97 12.34
C ARG A 47 -11.83 8.45 12.40
N GLN A 48 -11.04 7.95 13.35
CA GLN A 48 -9.65 8.35 13.55
C GLN A 48 -8.70 7.36 12.88
N ILE A 49 -8.82 7.28 11.54
CA ILE A 49 -8.09 6.29 10.73
C ILE A 49 -6.65 6.76 10.48
N HIS A 50 -5.71 5.85 10.68
CA HIS A 50 -4.33 5.94 10.25
C HIS A 50 -4.07 5.02 9.08
N VAL A 51 -3.12 5.40 8.24
CA VAL A 51 -2.69 4.64 7.06
C VAL A 51 -1.17 4.51 7.10
N SER A 52 -0.67 3.27 7.00
CA SER A 52 0.75 2.97 6.86
C SER A 52 1.01 2.19 5.58
N THR A 53 1.86 2.71 4.70
CA THR A 53 2.30 2.00 3.49
C THR A 53 3.70 1.42 3.71
N GLY A 54 3.84 0.10 3.53
CA GLY A 54 5.12 -0.59 3.69
C GLY A 54 6.02 -0.57 2.43
N PRO A 55 7.18 -1.24 2.50
CA PRO A 55 8.12 -1.35 1.38
C PRO A 55 7.45 -1.85 0.10
N SER A 56 7.74 -1.19 -1.01
CA SER A 56 7.16 -1.46 -2.33
C SER A 56 8.11 -1.00 -3.42
N ILE A 57 7.81 -1.24 -4.69
CA ILE A 57 8.68 -0.74 -5.77
C ILE A 57 8.59 0.78 -5.87
N GLY A 58 9.76 1.43 -5.88
CA GLY A 58 9.87 2.87 -6.01
C GLY A 58 9.94 3.34 -7.47
N PRO A 59 9.79 4.66 -7.71
CA PRO A 59 9.88 5.24 -9.05
C PRO A 59 11.24 4.98 -9.71
N CYS A 60 12.31 4.78 -8.94
CA CYS A 60 13.64 4.43 -9.45
C CYS A 60 13.68 3.08 -10.20
N CYS A 61 12.70 2.20 -10.03
CA CYS A 61 12.68 0.88 -10.67
C CYS A 61 11.36 0.55 -11.37
N TYR A 62 10.30 1.35 -11.20
CA TYR A 62 8.97 1.04 -11.71
C TYR A 62 8.71 1.62 -13.11
N ALA A 63 9.48 1.13 -14.09
CA ALA A 63 9.19 1.37 -15.50
C ALA A 63 7.84 0.72 -15.89
N VAL A 64 7.01 1.46 -16.63
CA VAL A 64 5.67 1.05 -17.07
C VAL A 64 5.33 1.57 -18.47
N GLY A 65 4.32 0.97 -19.10
CA GLY A 65 3.73 1.49 -20.32
C GLY A 65 2.69 2.59 -20.05
N ARG A 66 2.20 3.19 -21.15
CA ARG A 66 1.24 4.31 -21.10
C ARG A 66 -0.11 3.90 -20.49
N GLU A 67 -0.48 2.64 -20.57
CA GLU A 67 -1.70 2.08 -19.99
C GLU A 67 -1.77 2.27 -18.47
N VAL A 68 -0.63 2.15 -17.77
CA VAL A 68 -0.58 2.32 -16.31
C VAL A 68 -0.72 3.79 -15.96
N ILE A 69 -0.10 4.68 -16.73
CA ILE A 69 -0.15 6.13 -16.55
C ILE A 69 -1.58 6.65 -16.76
N ASP A 70 -2.20 6.26 -17.87
CA ASP A 70 -3.57 6.66 -18.21
C ASP A 70 -4.57 6.15 -17.17
N ALA A 71 -4.41 4.91 -16.70
CA ALA A 71 -5.27 4.32 -15.68
C ALA A 71 -5.13 5.00 -14.30
N LEU A 72 -3.90 5.38 -13.92
CA LEU A 72 -3.64 6.06 -12.64
C LEU A 72 -3.93 7.56 -12.70
N ARG A 73 -4.01 8.13 -13.91
CA ARG A 73 -4.13 9.58 -14.16
C ARG A 73 -3.01 10.36 -13.47
N THR A 74 -1.78 9.85 -13.56
CA THR A 74 -0.59 10.44 -12.94
C THR A 74 0.36 11.01 -13.99
N VAL A 75 1.31 11.84 -13.57
CA VAL A 75 2.40 12.31 -14.42
C VAL A 75 3.61 11.40 -14.20
N PRO A 76 4.13 10.72 -15.24
CA PRO A 76 5.30 9.88 -15.10
C PRO A 76 6.59 10.70 -15.11
N ASP A 77 7.64 10.16 -14.49
CA ASP A 77 9.00 10.57 -14.77
C ASP A 77 9.48 9.92 -16.07
N ARG A 78 10.35 10.60 -16.82
CA ARG A 78 10.88 10.12 -18.10
C ARG A 78 12.40 10.06 -18.03
N SER A 79 12.99 8.90 -18.38
CA SER A 79 14.44 8.80 -18.52
C SER A 79 14.94 9.40 -19.84
N ALA A 80 16.25 9.58 -19.98
CA ALA A 80 16.87 10.07 -21.21
C ALA A 80 16.58 9.14 -22.42
N GLU A 81 16.43 7.85 -22.17
CA GLU A 81 16.11 6.81 -23.15
C GLU A 81 14.60 6.71 -23.45
N GLY A 82 13.78 7.56 -22.83
CA GLY A 82 12.35 7.65 -23.08
C GLY A 82 11.48 6.69 -22.28
N SER A 83 12.06 5.90 -21.37
CA SER A 83 11.30 5.02 -20.46
C SER A 83 10.48 5.84 -19.47
N LEU A 84 9.28 5.35 -19.14
CA LEU A 84 8.34 6.03 -18.26
C LEU A 84 8.28 5.34 -16.90
N PHE A 85 8.38 6.13 -15.83
CA PHE A 85 8.41 5.64 -14.46
C PHE A 85 7.26 6.24 -13.65
N VAL A 86 6.66 5.41 -12.81
CA VAL A 86 5.54 5.83 -11.96
C VAL A 86 5.88 5.63 -10.49
N ASP A 87 5.63 6.66 -9.69
CA ASP A 87 5.68 6.56 -8.24
C ASP A 87 4.33 6.08 -7.70
N LEU A 88 4.18 4.77 -7.49
CA LEU A 88 2.98 4.23 -6.86
C LEU A 88 2.82 4.67 -5.41
N GLN A 89 3.93 4.92 -4.69
CA GLN A 89 3.88 5.29 -3.28
C GLN A 89 3.30 6.70 -3.13
N ARG A 90 3.70 7.62 -4.02
CA ARG A 90 3.07 8.93 -4.14
C ARG A 90 1.59 8.82 -4.46
N VAL A 91 1.20 7.99 -5.43
CA VAL A 91 -0.23 7.78 -5.76
C VAL A 91 -1.01 7.27 -4.55
N ALA A 92 -0.43 6.36 -3.76
CA ALA A 92 -1.06 5.86 -2.55
C ALA A 92 -1.23 6.97 -1.50
N ARG A 93 -0.18 7.77 -1.27
CA ARG A 93 -0.22 8.94 -0.36
C ARG A 93 -1.29 9.96 -0.79
N ASP A 94 -1.32 10.32 -2.08
CA ASP A 94 -2.28 11.27 -2.63
C ASP A 94 -3.72 10.74 -2.49
N GLN A 95 -3.92 9.44 -2.66
CA GLN A 95 -5.21 8.80 -2.42
C GLN A 95 -5.62 8.79 -0.95
N SER A 96 -4.69 8.59 -0.02
CA SER A 96 -4.96 8.69 1.42
C SER A 96 -5.37 10.11 1.82
N LEU A 97 -4.64 11.13 1.34
CA LEU A 97 -4.98 12.53 1.56
C LEU A 97 -6.36 12.86 0.96
N GLY A 98 -6.60 12.45 -0.28
CA GLY A 98 -7.89 12.67 -0.95
C GLY A 98 -9.07 11.94 -0.29
N ALA A 99 -8.82 10.89 0.50
CA ALA A 99 -9.85 10.21 1.30
C ALA A 99 -10.14 10.93 2.64
N GLY A 100 -9.43 12.02 2.94
CA GLY A 100 -9.55 12.79 4.18
C GLY A 100 -8.82 12.15 5.36
N ILE A 101 -7.70 11.46 5.11
CA ILE A 101 -6.76 11.08 6.17
C ILE A 101 -5.81 12.26 6.40
N GLU A 102 -5.66 12.66 7.66
CA GLU A 102 -4.78 13.77 8.03
C GLU A 102 -3.30 13.43 7.75
N PRO A 103 -2.47 14.40 7.32
CA PRO A 103 -1.08 14.13 6.95
C PRO A 103 -0.22 13.48 8.05
N ASP A 104 -0.51 13.77 9.33
CA ASP A 104 0.17 13.20 10.51
C ASP A 104 -0.23 11.75 10.81
N ARG A 105 -1.34 11.28 10.20
CA ARG A 105 -1.85 9.89 10.26
C ARG A 105 -1.47 9.07 9.02
N ILE A 106 -0.62 9.61 8.15
CA ILE A 106 -0.11 8.91 6.97
C ILE A 106 1.38 8.60 7.17
N HIS A 107 1.67 7.33 7.36
CA HIS A 107 3.01 6.80 7.55
C HIS A 107 3.46 6.08 6.27
N GLN A 108 4.70 6.31 5.84
CA GLN A 108 5.22 5.71 4.62
C GLN A 108 6.64 5.23 4.83
N VAL A 109 6.87 3.94 4.60
CA VAL A 109 8.22 3.39 4.54
C VAL A 109 8.80 3.70 3.17
N GLN A 110 9.73 4.65 3.11
CA GLN A 110 10.40 5.07 1.88
C GLN A 110 11.52 4.08 1.50
N ALA A 111 11.14 2.87 1.09
CA ALA A 111 12.08 1.84 0.64
C ALA A 111 11.60 1.20 -0.67
N CYS A 112 12.51 1.09 -1.65
CA CYS A 112 12.28 0.38 -2.90
C CYS A 112 12.62 -1.11 -2.76
N THR A 113 11.64 -2.01 -2.91
CA THR A 113 11.86 -3.47 -2.83
C THR A 113 12.84 -3.97 -3.90
N CYS A 114 12.84 -3.35 -5.08
CA CYS A 114 13.73 -3.73 -6.18
C CYS A 114 15.20 -3.34 -5.90
N CYS A 115 15.45 -2.16 -5.32
CA CYS A 115 16.82 -1.73 -4.97
C CYS A 115 17.37 -2.46 -3.74
N ASN A 116 16.52 -2.82 -2.79
CA ASN A 116 16.94 -3.35 -1.49
C ASN A 116 16.88 -4.88 -1.44
N GLY A 117 17.61 -5.55 -2.34
CA GLY A 117 17.55 -7.01 -2.53
C GLY A 117 18.03 -7.84 -1.34
N GLY A 118 18.84 -7.27 -0.44
CA GLY A 118 19.23 -7.94 0.80
C GLY A 118 18.14 -7.98 1.87
N SER A 119 17.04 -7.22 1.69
CA SER A 119 15.98 -7.09 2.71
C SER A 119 14.59 -7.47 2.21
N PHE A 120 14.34 -7.40 0.89
CA PHE A 120 13.01 -7.62 0.33
C PHE A 120 13.02 -8.45 -0.95
N TYR A 121 12.03 -9.31 -1.10
CA TYR A 121 11.68 -9.93 -2.37
C TYR A 121 11.10 -8.91 -3.35
N SER A 122 11.42 -9.05 -4.64
CA SER A 122 10.95 -8.17 -5.73
C SER A 122 10.70 -8.97 -7.00
N PHE A 123 9.47 -8.91 -7.49
CA PHE A 123 9.05 -9.58 -8.72
C PHE A 123 9.67 -8.92 -9.95
N ARG A 124 9.85 -7.60 -9.94
CA ARG A 124 10.54 -6.86 -10.99
C ARG A 124 11.98 -7.32 -11.15
N ARG A 125 12.67 -7.61 -10.04
CA ARG A 125 14.07 -8.04 -10.06
C ARG A 125 14.24 -9.51 -10.43
N GLU A 126 13.39 -10.37 -9.88
CA GLU A 126 13.63 -11.83 -9.87
C GLU A 126 12.56 -12.64 -10.64
N GLY A 127 11.47 -12.02 -11.07
CA GLY A 127 10.38 -12.70 -11.79
C GLY A 127 9.60 -13.69 -10.92
N GLU A 128 9.08 -14.74 -11.56
CA GLU A 128 8.17 -15.71 -10.92
C GLU A 128 8.80 -16.52 -9.78
N SER A 129 10.12 -16.71 -9.79
CA SER A 129 10.84 -17.50 -8.79
C SER A 129 11.01 -16.80 -7.44
N THR A 130 10.71 -15.50 -7.35
CA THR A 130 10.89 -14.72 -6.11
C THR A 130 9.90 -15.13 -5.01
N GLY A 131 10.33 -14.98 -3.76
CA GLY A 131 9.47 -15.12 -2.57
C GLY A 131 8.43 -14.00 -2.46
N ARG A 132 7.75 -13.91 -1.31
CA ARG A 132 6.82 -12.81 -1.01
C ARG A 132 7.09 -12.26 0.38
N ASN A 133 7.13 -10.95 0.49
CA ASN A 133 7.13 -10.24 1.75
C ASN A 133 5.75 -10.37 2.40
N ILE A 134 5.70 -10.40 3.74
CA ILE A 134 4.45 -10.46 4.49
C ILE A 134 4.26 -9.15 5.27
N SER A 135 3.10 -8.53 5.09
CA SER A 135 2.64 -7.43 5.93
C SER A 135 1.41 -7.88 6.71
N VAL A 136 1.41 -7.61 8.01
CA VAL A 136 0.38 -8.05 8.95
C VAL A 136 0.05 -6.91 9.90
N ILE A 137 -1.22 -6.80 10.26
CA ILE A 137 -1.72 -5.94 11.32
C ILE A 137 -2.61 -6.78 12.22
N GLY A 138 -2.53 -6.55 13.52
CA GLY A 138 -3.34 -7.20 14.54
C GLY A 138 -3.83 -6.18 15.55
N GLY A 139 -5.06 -6.34 16.01
CA GLY A 139 -5.63 -5.56 17.10
C GLY A 139 -5.64 -6.36 18.40
N ARG A 140 -6.09 -5.74 19.49
CA ARG A 140 -6.35 -6.49 20.73
C ARG A 140 -7.38 -7.59 20.43
N SER A 141 -7.14 -8.78 20.97
CA SER A 141 -8.16 -9.81 21.01
C SER A 141 -9.35 -9.25 21.81
N CYS A 142 -10.50 -9.11 21.17
CA CYS A 142 -11.72 -9.37 21.92
C CYS A 142 -11.58 -10.82 22.36
N SER A 143 -11.43 -11.06 23.67
CA SER A 143 -11.70 -12.39 24.19
C SER A 143 -13.09 -12.77 23.67
N LEU A 144 -13.15 -13.71 22.74
CA LEU A 144 -14.41 -14.38 22.45
C LEU A 144 -14.92 -14.87 23.80
N PRO A 145 -16.15 -14.54 24.21
CA PRO A 145 -16.72 -15.11 25.42
C PRO A 145 -16.55 -16.63 25.34
N GLY A 146 -15.67 -17.19 26.18
CA GLY A 146 -15.37 -18.63 26.21
C GLY A 146 -14.02 -19.10 25.66
N LEU A 147 -13.16 -18.24 25.09
CA LEU A 147 -11.79 -18.64 24.71
C LEU A 147 -10.76 -17.97 25.64
N GLN A 148 -10.43 -18.67 26.74
CA GLN A 148 -9.24 -18.32 27.52
C GLN A 148 -7.99 -18.71 26.72
N ALA A 149 -7.13 -17.74 26.42
CA ALA A 149 -5.79 -18.01 25.96
C ALA A 149 -5.07 -18.81 27.08
N ARG A 150 -4.62 -20.01 26.75
CA ARG A 150 -3.74 -20.80 27.63
C ARG A 150 -2.33 -20.24 27.60
#